data_AF-A0A3B8IZC2-F1
#
_entry.id   AF-A0A3B8IZC2-F1
#
_cell.length_a   1.000
_cell.length_b   1.000
_cell.length_c   1.000
_cell.angle_alpha   90.00
_cell.angle_beta   90.00
_cell.angle_gamma   90.00
#
_symmetry.space_group_name_H-M   'P 1'
#
loop_
_entity.id
_entity.type
_entity.pdbx_description
1 polymer ?
#
loop_
_entity_poly.entity_id
_entity_poly.type
_entity_poly.pdbx_seq_one_letter_code
_entity_poly.pdbx_strand_id
1 'polypeptide(L)'
;DNNWSAGLGFSYQYLRFNDFDLNSNVFGGRLFLRRNLVDQFFAWAEYESLSLEFFNTNDNRVEREFVSGLFIGAGYFVPVGRRSQFIVALLYNLQHDNFRSPYSSPIVVRGYFTF
;
A
#
# COMPACT_ATOMS: atom_id res chain seq x y z
N ASP A 1 5.81 10.46 26.90
CA ASP A 1 5.80 9.32 25.96
C ASP A 1 4.75 9.50 24.90
N ASN A 2 5.16 9.71 23.64
CA ASN A 2 4.23 9.77 22.52
C ASN A 2 4.54 8.59 21.58
N ASN A 3 3.85 7.47 21.77
CA ASN A 3 4.05 6.22 21.02
C ASN A 3 3.38 6.23 19.63
N TRP A 4 3.04 7.42 19.13
CA TRP A 4 2.39 7.62 17.83
C TRP A 4 3.41 8.12 16.83
N SER A 5 3.41 7.55 15.63
CA SER A 5 4.24 7.95 14.51
C SER A 5 3.33 8.10 13.29
N ALA A 6 3.35 9.25 12.64
CA ALA A 6 2.65 9.45 11.37
C ALA A 6 3.67 9.77 10.28
N GLY A 7 3.35 9.42 9.04
CA GLY A 7 4.20 9.75 7.90
C GLY A 7 3.44 9.67 6.59
N LEU A 8 4.09 10.18 5.55
CA LEU A 8 3.61 10.12 4.18
C LEU A 8 4.59 9.29 3.36
N GLY A 9 4.07 8.60 2.36
CA GLY A 9 4.85 7.89 1.37
C GLY A 9 4.36 8.24 -0.02
N PHE A 10 5.27 8.23 -0.97
CA PHE A 10 4.94 8.31 -2.38
C PHE A 10 5.38 7.01 -3.05
N SER A 11 4.62 6.56 -4.03
CA SER A 11 4.90 5.36 -4.81
C SER A 11 4.74 5.69 -6.28
N TYR A 12 5.68 5.20 -7.08
CA TYR A 12 5.63 5.27 -8.53
C TYR A 12 5.96 3.88 -9.06
N GLN A 13 5.07 3.33 -9.87
CA GLN A 13 5.24 2.02 -10.49
C GLN A 13 5.13 2.18 -11.99
N TYR A 14 6.16 1.75 -12.69
CA TYR A 14 6.19 1.69 -14.14
C TYR A 14 5.89 0.25 -14.57
N LEU A 15 4.72 0.04 -15.17
CA LEU A 15 4.31 -1.28 -15.68
C LEU A 15 4.51 -1.29 -17.19
N ARG A 16 5.36 -2.21 -17.66
CA ARG A 16 5.58 -2.46 -19.08
C ARG A 16 5.11 -3.86 -19.42
N PHE A 17 4.08 -3.96 -20.27
CA PHE A 17 3.60 -5.23 -20.79
C PHE A 17 4.23 -5.48 -22.16
N ASN A 18 5.14 -6.46 -22.24
CA ASN A 18 5.91 -6.75 -23.45
C ASN A 18 5.04 -7.34 -24.59
N ASP A 19 3.86 -7.87 -24.27
CA ASP A 19 2.95 -8.51 -25.23
C ASP A 19 2.04 -7.52 -25.99
N PHE A 20 1.86 -6.29 -25.49
CA PHE A 20 0.92 -5.31 -26.10
C PHE A 20 1.51 -3.91 -26.33
N ASP A 21 2.82 -3.71 -26.08
CA ASP A 21 3.50 -2.40 -26.19
C ASP A 21 2.77 -1.27 -25.43
N LEU A 22 2.09 -1.65 -24.34
CA LEU A 22 1.36 -0.75 -23.46
C LEU A 22 2.25 -0.38 -22.27
N ASN A 23 2.54 0.91 -22.16
CA ASN A 23 3.24 1.51 -21.04
C ASN A 23 2.21 2.15 -20.11
N SER A 24 2.12 1.67 -18.87
CA SER A 24 1.24 2.24 -17.85
C SER A 24 2.06 2.83 -16.72
N ASN A 25 1.86 4.13 -16.46
CA ASN A 25 2.47 4.83 -15.33
C ASN A 25 1.46 4.88 -14.19
N VAL A 26 1.82 4.29 -13.06
CA VAL A 26 1.01 4.34 -11.85
C VAL A 26 1.73 5.21 -10.83
N PHE A 27 1.04 6.21 -10.32
CA PHE A 27 1.55 7.06 -9.25
C PHE A 27 0.56 7.03 -8.09
N GLY A 28 1.07 7.03 -6.87
CA GLY A 28 0.21 7.02 -5.70
C GLY A 28 0.84 7.64 -4.48
N GLY A 29 0.00 8.27 -3.68
CA GLY A 29 0.34 8.77 -2.36
C GLY A 29 -0.22 7.86 -1.29
N ARG A 30 0.52 7.66 -0.21
CA ARG A 30 0.04 6.99 1.00
C ARG A 30 0.30 7.84 2.23
N LEU A 31 -0.63 7.81 3.16
CA LEU A 31 -0.52 8.40 4.48
C LEU A 31 -0.61 7.27 5.49
N PHE A 32 0.36 7.13 6.38
CA PHE A 32 0.36 6.07 7.38
C PHE A 32 0.44 6.65 8.79
N LEU A 33 -0.26 5.99 9.69
CA LEU A 33 -0.29 6.24 11.11
C LEU A 33 0.03 4.94 11.83
N ARG A 34 1.12 4.94 12.57
CA ARG A 34 1.56 3.82 13.40
C ARG A 34 1.44 4.20 14.88
N ARG A 35 0.97 3.27 15.69
CA ARG A 35 1.00 3.39 17.15
C ARG A 35 1.68 2.17 17.76
N ASN A 36 2.76 2.38 18.50
CA ASN A 36 3.40 1.29 19.23
C ASN A 36 2.55 0.94 20.45
N LEU A 37 2.07 -0.30 20.52
CA LEU A 37 1.29 -0.83 21.64
C LEU A 37 2.24 -1.38 22.71
N VAL A 38 3.23 -2.16 22.26
CA VAL A 38 4.34 -2.72 23.04
C VAL A 38 5.58 -2.71 22.16
N ASP A 39 6.77 -2.94 22.73
CA ASP A 39 8.06 -2.84 22.02
C ASP A 39 8.13 -3.69 20.73
N GLN A 40 7.34 -4.76 20.65
CA GLN A 40 7.35 -5.70 19.53
C GLN A 40 6.12 -5.57 18.63
N PHE A 41 4.99 -5.03 19.12
CA PHE A 41 3.74 -4.91 18.37
C PHE A 41 3.29 -3.47 18.19
N PHE A 42 2.82 -3.16 16.99
CA PHE A 42 2.29 -1.85 16.65
C PHE A 42 0.96 -1.97 15.91
N ALA A 43 0.06 -1.01 16.14
CA ALA A 43 -1.07 -0.77 15.27
C ALA A 43 -0.61 0.07 14.07
N TRP A 44 -1.18 -0.20 12.90
CA TRP A 44 -0.89 0.47 11.64
C TRP A 44 -2.19 0.80 10.92
N ALA A 45 -2.38 2.06 10.58
CA ALA A 45 -3.42 2.51 9.68
C ALA A 45 -2.74 3.20 8.51
N GLU A 46 -3.18 2.91 7.29
CA GLU A 46 -2.71 3.60 6.09
C GLU A 46 -3.87 3.94 5.17
N TYR A 47 -3.78 5.10 4.54
CA TYR A 47 -4.66 5.52 3.47
C TYR A 47 -3.82 5.72 2.23
N GLU A 48 -4.07 4.92 1.21
CA GLU A 48 -3.35 4.92 -0.05
C GLU A 48 -4.30 5.41 -1.16
N SER A 49 -3.80 6.24 -2.05
CA SER A 49 -4.52 6.72 -3.23
C SER A 49 -3.59 6.56 -4.42
N LEU A 50 -3.97 5.65 -5.32
CA LEU A 50 -3.24 5.31 -6.54
C LEU A 50 -4.03 5.83 -7.73
N SER A 51 -3.31 6.37 -8.70
CA SER A 51 -3.86 6.77 -9.97
C SER A 51 -3.31 5.83 -11.03
N LEU A 52 -4.19 5.04 -11.60
CA LEU A 52 -3.90 4.03 -12.62
C LEU A 52 -4.26 4.62 -13.98
N GLU A 53 -3.35 4.54 -14.93
CA GLU A 53 -3.61 4.86 -16.33
C GLU A 53 -3.99 3.56 -17.05
N PHE A 54 -5.27 3.40 -17.39
CA PHE A 54 -5.73 2.29 -18.21
C PHE A 54 -5.82 2.73 -19.67
N PHE A 55 -5.25 1.91 -20.56
CA PHE A 55 -5.36 2.14 -21.99
C PHE A 55 -6.62 1.44 -22.50
N ASN A 56 -7.66 2.21 -22.83
CA ASN A 56 -8.92 1.65 -23.31
C ASN A 56 -8.85 1.45 -24.84
N THR A 57 -8.75 0.19 -25.28
CA THR A 57 -8.59 -0.18 -26.70
C THR A 57 -9.78 0.20 -27.58
N ASN A 58 -10.97 0.43 -27.02
CA ASN A 58 -12.17 0.80 -27.80
C ASN A 58 -12.21 2.28 -28.22
N ASP A 59 -11.70 3.20 -27.39
CA ASP A 59 -11.82 4.65 -27.63
C ASP A 59 -10.49 5.35 -27.91
N ASN A 60 -9.38 4.60 -27.92
CA ASN A 60 -8.02 5.14 -28.15
C ASN A 60 -7.68 6.30 -27.17
N ARG A 61 -8.24 6.24 -25.96
CA ARG A 61 -8.11 7.25 -24.90
C ARG A 61 -7.53 6.62 -23.65
N VAL A 62 -6.61 7.36 -23.02
CA VAL A 62 -6.06 7.02 -21.70
C VAL A 62 -7.06 7.50 -20.67
N GLU A 63 -7.75 6.56 -20.02
CA GLU A 63 -8.60 6.88 -18.88
C GLU A 63 -7.79 6.70 -17.59
N ARG A 64 -7.87 7.69 -16.71
CA ARG A 64 -7.17 7.70 -15.44
C ARG A 64 -8.17 7.43 -14.33
N GLU A 65 -8.02 6.29 -13.66
CA GLU A 65 -8.87 5.92 -12.54
C GLU A 65 -8.11 6.12 -11.22
N PHE A 66 -8.76 6.79 -10.26
CA PHE A 66 -8.22 6.97 -8.92
C PHE A 66 -8.79 5.89 -8.00
N VAL A 67 -7.92 5.01 -7.54
CA VAL A 67 -8.26 3.95 -6.60
C VAL A 67 -7.68 4.33 -5.24
N SER A 68 -8.57 4.62 -4.30
CA SER A 68 -8.21 4.79 -2.89
C SER A 68 -8.48 3.53 -2.09
N GLY A 69 -7.61 3.26 -1.12
CA GLY A 69 -7.73 2.15 -0.18
C GLY A 69 -7.39 2.62 1.23
N LEU A 70 -8.30 2.37 2.17
CA LEU A 70 -8.07 2.59 3.59
C LEU A 70 -7.76 1.24 4.23
N PHE A 71 -6.54 1.07 4.72
CA PHE A 71 -6.10 -0.13 5.39
C PHE A 71 -5.85 0.12 6.87
N ILE A 72 -6.23 -0.84 7.71
CA ILE A 72 -5.96 -0.83 9.14
C ILE A 72 -5.53 -2.21 9.60
N GLY A 73 -4.63 -2.27 10.56
CA GLY A 73 -4.19 -3.53 11.11
C GLY A 73 -3.09 -3.36 12.12
N ALA A 74 -2.26 -4.38 12.23
CA ALA A 74 -1.18 -4.42 13.19
C ALA A 74 0.03 -5.13 12.59
N GLY A 75 1.20 -4.85 13.14
CA GLY A 75 2.41 -5.53 12.77
C GLY A 75 3.32 -5.85 13.94
N TYR A 76 4.34 -6.62 13.62
CA TYR A 76 5.31 -7.16 14.54
C TYR A 76 6.72 -6.87 14.07
N PHE A 77 7.57 -6.42 15.00
CA PHE A 77 9.00 -6.21 14.79
C PHE A 77 9.76 -7.49 15.10
N VAL A 78 10.37 -8.09 14.08
CA VAL A 78 11.29 -9.21 14.21
C VAL A 78 12.72 -8.65 14.20
N PRO A 79 13.45 -8.64 15.32
CA PRO A 79 14.86 -8.31 15.32
C PRO A 79 15.65 -9.44 14.63
N VAL A 80 16.18 -9.18 13.43
CA VAL A 80 16.95 -10.16 12.65
C VAL A 80 18.46 -9.99 12.89
N GLY A 81 18.88 -8.95 13.63
CA GLY A 81 20.27 -8.74 14.01
C GLY A 81 20.46 -7.54 14.96
N ARG A 82 21.70 -7.10 15.13
CA ARG A 82 22.06 -5.93 15.98
C ARG A 82 21.65 -4.58 15.40
N ARG A 83 21.40 -4.50 14.09
CA ARG A 83 21.06 -3.26 13.36
C ARG A 83 19.90 -3.43 12.39
N SER A 84 19.68 -4.64 11.87
CA SER A 84 18.55 -4.94 11.01
C SER A 84 17.30 -5.35 11.79
N GLN A 85 16.16 -4.82 11.38
CA GLN A 85 14.85 -5.24 11.86
C GLN A 85 13.94 -5.53 10.68
N PHE A 86 13.22 -6.63 10.77
CA PHE A 86 12.18 -6.98 9.82
C PHE A 86 10.83 -6.65 10.43
N ILE A 87 9.97 -6.03 9.64
CA ILE A 87 8.66 -5.55 10.08
C ILE A 87 7.64 -6.31 9.26
N VAL A 88 6.78 -7.07 9.93
CA VAL A 88 5.65 -7.74 9.27
C VAL A 88 4.38 -7.04 9.69
N ALA A 89 3.64 -6.47 8.75
CA ALA A 89 2.36 -5.84 8.99
C ALA A 89 1.25 -6.63 8.28
N LEU A 90 0.21 -6.94 9.03
CA LEU A 90 -1.03 -7.50 8.50
C LEU A 90 -2.09 -6.40 8.53
N LEU A 91 -2.60 -6.08 7.36
CA LEU A 91 -3.47 -4.95 7.11
C LEU A 91 -4.78 -5.44 6.50
N TYR A 92 -5.88 -4.89 6.97
CA TYR A 92 -7.21 -5.15 6.49
C TYR A 92 -7.73 -3.92 5.76
N ASN A 93 -8.19 -4.09 4.53
CA ASN A 93 -8.77 -3.02 3.74
C ASN A 93 -10.21 -2.76 4.23
N LEU A 94 -10.43 -1.63 4.89
CA LEU A 94 -11.74 -1.16 5.34
C LEU A 94 -12.61 -0.63 4.20
N GLN A 95 -11.99 -0.12 3.14
CA GLN A 95 -12.68 0.37 1.95
C GLN A 95 -12.96 -0.78 0.97
N HIS A 96 -13.40 -1.92 1.51
CA HIS A 96 -13.80 -3.07 0.70
C HIS A 96 -15.24 -2.86 0.23
N ASP A 97 -15.39 -2.22 -0.93
CA ASP A 97 -16.66 -2.12 -1.64
C ASP A 97 -16.69 -3.18 -2.76
N ASN A 98 -17.65 -4.12 -2.65
CA ASN A 98 -17.81 -5.29 -3.53
C ASN A 98 -18.02 -4.94 -5.02
N PHE A 99 -18.29 -3.67 -5.36
CA PHE A 99 -18.64 -3.25 -6.72
C PHE A 99 -17.50 -2.59 -7.52
N ARG A 100 -16.37 -2.20 -6.90
CA ARG A 100 -15.29 -1.44 -7.57
C ARG A 100 -13.86 -1.79 -7.16
N SER A 101 -13.64 -2.85 -6.37
CA SER A 101 -12.31 -3.15 -5.84
C SER A 101 -11.47 -4.02 -6.79
N PRO A 102 -10.33 -3.55 -7.31
CA PRO A 102 -9.38 -4.36 -8.08
C PRO A 102 -8.56 -5.36 -7.23
N TYR A 103 -8.78 -5.43 -5.91
CA TYR A 103 -8.09 -6.37 -5.01
C TYR A 103 -9.02 -7.52 -4.60
N SER A 104 -8.70 -8.73 -5.04
CA SER A 104 -9.42 -10.00 -4.77
C SER A 104 -9.45 -10.43 -3.30
N SER A 105 -8.71 -9.76 -2.41
CA SER A 105 -8.62 -10.13 -0.99
C SER A 105 -8.64 -8.87 -0.11
N PRO A 106 -9.47 -8.84 0.94
CA PRO A 106 -9.52 -7.73 1.90
C PRO A 106 -8.31 -7.70 2.84
N ILE A 107 -7.48 -8.75 2.85
CA ILE A 107 -6.29 -8.88 3.69
C ILE A 107 -5.03 -8.63 2.85
N VAL A 108 -4.19 -7.72 3.31
CA VAL A 108 -2.90 -7.37 2.73
C VAL A 108 -1.81 -7.64 3.75
N VAL A 109 -0.78 -8.39 3.37
CA VAL A 109 0.42 -8.60 4.19
C VAL A 109 1.56 -7.80 3.58
N ARG A 110 2.16 -6.91 4.37
CA ARG A 110 3.30 -6.09 3.96
C ARG A 110 4.52 -6.44 4.83
N GLY A 111 5.66 -6.68 4.18
CA GLY A 111 6.95 -6.86 4.83
C GLY A 111 7.84 -5.66 4.56
N TYR A 112 8.42 -5.06 5.59
CA TYR A 112 9.42 -4.01 5.47
C TYR A 112 10.74 -4.45 6.10
N PHE A 113 11.84 -4.02 5.50
CA PHE A 113 13.17 -4.21 6.05
C PHE A 113 13.75 -2.85 6.42
N THR A 114 14.27 -2.73 7.64
CA THR A 114 14.96 -1.53 8.11
C THR A 114 16.35 -1.90 8.65
N PHE A 115 17.33 -1.01 8.49
CA PHE A 115 18.76 -1.23 8.74
C PHE A 115 19.37 -0.15 9.63
#